data_AF-A0A8J4QN46-F1
#
_entry.id   AF-A0A8J4QN46-F1
#
_cell.length_a   1.000
_cell.length_b   1.000
_cell.length_c   1.000
_cell.angle_alpha   90.00
_cell.angle_beta   90.00
_cell.angle_gamma   90.00
#
_symmetry.space_group_name_H-M   'P 1'
#
loop_
_entity.id
_entity.type
_entity.pdbx_description
1 polymer ?
#
loop_
_entity_poly.entity_id
_entity_poly.type
_entity_poly.pdbx_seq_one_letter_code
_entity_poly.pdbx_strand_id
1 'polypeptide(L)'
;MSDALSAADDSKHIEELYKYVERLNEATDKSQNLKDYQGIIDMANSSIKAKQLAAQFIPRFFKFFPSLSGSAIDTHLDLIEAEELGVDLEVNWFEGEGSHCTSSTTPI
;
A
#
# COMPACT_ATOMS: atom_id res chain seq x y z
N MET A 1 -8.45 -23.45 21.92
CA MET A 1 -7.13 -23.70 21.31
C MET A 1 -7.27 -23.36 19.82
N SER A 2 -7.28 -22.08 19.47
CA SER A 2 -7.55 -21.65 18.07
C SER A 2 -6.67 -20.46 17.62
N ASP A 3 -6.09 -19.71 18.56
CA ASP A 3 -5.36 -18.46 18.24
C ASP A 3 -3.86 -18.61 17.95
N ALA A 4 -3.29 -19.82 18.12
CA ALA A 4 -1.85 -20.01 17.94
C ALA A 4 -1.41 -20.19 16.46
N LEU A 5 -2.33 -20.61 15.58
CA LEU A 5 -1.99 -20.81 14.16
C LEU A 5 -1.91 -19.48 13.40
N SER A 6 -2.77 -18.50 13.73
CA SER A 6 -2.77 -17.18 13.07
C SER A 6 -1.47 -16.42 13.34
N ALA A 7 -0.99 -16.41 14.58
CA ALA A 7 0.19 -15.62 14.96
C ALA A 7 1.50 -16.09 14.29
N ALA A 8 1.66 -17.39 14.05
CA ALA A 8 2.86 -17.93 13.41
C ALA A 8 2.90 -17.62 11.90
N ASP A 9 1.75 -17.64 11.23
CA ASP A 9 1.65 -17.26 9.83
C ASP A 9 1.72 -15.74 9.64
N ASP A 10 1.19 -14.95 10.59
CA ASP A 10 1.37 -13.48 10.61
C ASP A 10 2.84 -13.07 10.55
N SER A 11 3.71 -13.73 11.33
CA SER A 11 5.16 -13.45 11.31
C SER A 11 5.81 -13.74 9.95
N LYS A 12 5.43 -14.83 9.30
CA LYS A 12 5.93 -15.15 7.94
C LYS A 12 5.44 -14.13 6.93
N HIS A 13 4.17 -13.74 7.03
CA HIS A 13 3.57 -12.76 6.14
C HIS A 13 4.27 -11.40 6.25
N ILE A 14 4.59 -10.95 7.46
CA ILE A 14 5.36 -9.72 7.71
C ILE A 14 6.77 -9.83 7.11
N GLU A 15 7.46 -10.95 7.32
CA GLU A 15 8.82 -11.16 6.79
C GLU A 15 8.84 -11.09 5.25
N GLU A 16 7.92 -11.75 4.58
CA GLU A 16 7.79 -11.70 3.12
C GLU A 16 7.47 -10.28 2.63
N LEU A 17 6.61 -9.55 3.34
CA LEU A 17 6.27 -8.16 3.03
C LEU A 17 7.50 -7.24 3.04
N TYR A 18 8.37 -7.40 4.04
CA TYR A 18 9.65 -6.67 4.08
C TYR A 18 10.57 -7.05 2.93
N LYS A 19 10.65 -8.34 2.55
CA LYS A 19 11.46 -8.78 1.40
C LYS A 19 10.98 -8.15 0.10
N TYR A 20 9.67 -8.07 -0.14
CA TYR A 20 9.14 -7.39 -1.33
C TYR A 20 9.50 -5.91 -1.36
N VAL A 21 9.34 -5.22 -0.23
CA VAL A 21 9.68 -3.79 -0.10
C VAL A 21 11.18 -3.54 -0.27
N GLU A 22 12.03 -4.40 0.27
CA GLU A 22 13.49 -4.32 0.12
C GLU A 22 13.89 -4.46 -1.35
N ARG A 23 13.40 -5.50 -2.04
CA ARG A 23 13.63 -5.70 -3.48
C ARG A 23 13.16 -4.51 -4.31
N LEU A 24 11.99 -3.94 -3.97
CA LEU A 24 11.48 -2.73 -4.62
C LEU A 24 12.37 -1.51 -4.34
N ASN A 25 12.90 -1.38 -3.13
CA ASN A 25 13.80 -0.27 -2.81
C ASN A 25 15.15 -0.39 -3.53
N GLU A 26 15.73 -1.58 -3.55
CA GLU A 26 16.99 -1.89 -4.25
C GLU A 26 16.86 -1.84 -5.77
N ALA A 27 15.67 -2.14 -6.30
CA ALA A 27 15.39 -2.05 -7.72
C ALA A 27 15.60 -0.62 -8.23
N THR A 28 16.48 -0.51 -9.23
CA THR A 28 16.69 0.74 -9.99
C THR A 28 15.42 1.13 -10.73
N ASP A 29 14.76 0.15 -11.35
CA ASP A 29 13.46 0.34 -12.00
C ASP A 29 12.38 -0.38 -11.20
N LYS A 30 11.64 0.40 -10.40
CA LYS A 30 10.56 -0.10 -9.56
C LYS A 30 9.40 -0.58 -10.42
N SER A 31 9.11 0.11 -11.52
CA SER A 31 7.98 -0.21 -12.39
C SER A 31 8.07 -1.60 -13.03
N GLN A 32 9.27 -2.18 -13.14
CA GLN A 32 9.47 -3.55 -13.64
C GLN A 32 9.14 -4.63 -12.59
N ASN A 33 9.11 -4.27 -11.29
CA ASN A 33 8.90 -5.20 -10.19
C ASN A 33 7.42 -5.24 -9.74
N LEU A 34 6.53 -5.33 -10.73
CA LEU A 34 5.08 -5.43 -10.51
C LEU A 34 4.70 -6.64 -9.66
N LYS A 35 5.44 -7.75 -9.78
CA LYS A 35 5.17 -8.96 -9.01
C LYS A 35 5.43 -8.78 -7.52
N ASP A 36 6.49 -8.06 -7.15
CA ASP A 36 6.79 -7.78 -5.75
C ASP A 36 5.76 -6.79 -5.17
N TYR A 37 5.33 -5.78 -5.94
CA TYR A 37 4.27 -4.86 -5.51
C TYR A 37 2.90 -5.55 -5.38
N GLN A 38 2.55 -6.41 -6.35
CA GLN A 38 1.36 -7.25 -6.26
C GLN A 38 1.42 -8.16 -5.02
N GLY A 39 2.60 -8.71 -4.71
CA GLY A 39 2.84 -9.44 -3.47
C GLY A 39 2.44 -8.61 -2.25
N ILE A 40 2.90 -7.37 -2.14
CA ILE A 40 2.54 -6.48 -1.01
C ILE A 40 1.02 -6.29 -0.89
N ILE A 41 0.32 -6.11 -2.01
CA ILE A 41 -1.14 -5.94 -2.06
C ILE A 41 -1.86 -7.23 -1.61
N ASP A 42 -1.45 -8.39 -2.11
CA ASP A 42 -2.02 -9.68 -1.70
C ASP A 42 -1.78 -9.96 -0.20
N MET A 43 -0.57 -9.67 0.28
CA MET A 43 -0.23 -9.82 1.70
C MET A 43 -1.04 -8.89 2.59
N ALA A 44 -1.44 -7.72 2.07
CA ALA A 44 -2.36 -6.81 2.74
C ALA A 44 -3.74 -7.43 2.98
N ASN A 45 -4.13 -8.50 2.30
CA ASN A 45 -5.41 -9.17 2.60
C ASN A 45 -5.28 -10.30 3.63
N SER A 46 -4.05 -10.69 4.00
CA SER A 46 -3.84 -11.92 4.77
C SER A 46 -3.87 -11.77 6.29
N SER A 47 -3.42 -10.64 6.86
CA SER A 47 -3.27 -10.48 8.32
C SER A 47 -3.40 -9.03 8.75
N ILE A 48 -3.91 -8.79 9.96
CA ILE A 48 -4.04 -7.44 10.53
C ILE A 48 -2.70 -6.71 10.57
N LYS A 49 -1.61 -7.36 11.00
CA LYS A 49 -0.28 -6.71 11.04
C LYS A 49 0.28 -6.42 9.65
N ALA A 50 0.10 -7.37 8.73
CA ALA A 50 0.50 -7.20 7.33
C ALA A 50 -0.30 -6.07 6.65
N LYS A 51 -1.59 -5.96 6.95
CA LYS A 51 -2.49 -4.86 6.57
C LYS A 51 -1.92 -3.50 6.94
N GLN A 52 -1.55 -3.29 8.21
CA GLN A 52 -1.04 -1.99 8.67
C GLN A 52 0.29 -1.61 7.99
N LEU A 53 1.14 -2.59 7.72
CA LEU A 53 2.40 -2.38 7.01
C LEU A 53 2.17 -2.07 5.53
N ALA A 54 1.36 -2.88 4.85
CA ALA A 54 0.99 -2.66 3.46
C ALA A 54 0.32 -1.30 3.26
N ALA A 55 -0.56 -0.86 4.18
CA ALA A 55 -1.18 0.46 4.16
C ALA A 55 -0.17 1.61 4.10
N GLN A 56 1.05 1.42 4.65
CA GLN A 56 2.14 2.40 4.58
C GLN A 56 3.01 2.25 3.33
N PHE A 57 3.11 1.05 2.75
CA PHE A 57 3.95 0.79 1.58
C PHE A 57 3.23 1.00 0.25
N ILE A 58 1.95 0.64 0.16
CA ILE A 58 1.09 0.88 -1.00
C ILE A 58 1.19 2.36 -1.46
N PRO A 59 1.00 3.39 -0.61
CA PRO A 59 1.18 4.80 -1.01
C PRO A 59 2.56 5.11 -1.53
N ARG A 60 3.56 4.57 -0.83
CA ARG A 60 4.97 4.88 -1.08
C ARG A 60 5.38 4.46 -2.48
N PHE A 61 4.85 3.33 -2.95
CA PHE A 61 5.17 2.78 -4.26
C PHE A 61 4.12 3.06 -5.34
N PHE A 62 2.93 3.53 -4.98
CA PHE A 62 1.80 3.78 -5.89
C PHE A 62 2.19 4.58 -7.15
N LYS A 63 2.95 5.67 -6.97
CA LYS A 63 3.42 6.54 -8.07
C LYS A 63 4.30 5.84 -9.12
N PHE A 64 4.87 4.69 -8.80
CA PHE A 64 5.68 3.90 -9.74
C PHE A 64 4.86 2.83 -10.47
N PHE A 65 3.62 2.58 -10.02
CA PHE A 65 2.78 1.48 -10.47
C PHE A 65 1.38 1.93 -10.91
N PRO A 66 1.27 2.80 -11.93
CA PRO A 66 -0.03 3.23 -12.45
C PRO A 66 -0.87 2.04 -12.97
N SER A 67 -0.23 0.97 -13.45
CA SER A 67 -0.91 -0.24 -13.94
C SER A 67 -1.62 -1.04 -12.84
N LEU A 68 -1.19 -0.92 -11.59
CA LEU A 68 -1.78 -1.59 -10.43
C LEU A 68 -2.54 -0.60 -9.52
N SER A 69 -2.72 0.64 -9.97
CA SER A 69 -3.39 1.70 -9.21
C SER A 69 -4.78 1.29 -8.74
N GLY A 70 -5.59 0.65 -9.61
CA GLY A 70 -6.92 0.18 -9.26
C GLY A 70 -6.91 -0.83 -8.10
N SER A 71 -6.09 -1.88 -8.20
CA SER A 71 -5.98 -2.90 -7.14
C SER A 71 -5.39 -2.31 -5.85
N ALA A 72 -4.41 -1.41 -5.97
CA ALA A 72 -3.80 -0.74 -4.83
C ALA A 72 -4.81 0.14 -4.07
N ILE A 73 -5.65 0.89 -4.79
CA ILE A 73 -6.70 1.72 -4.19
C ILE A 73 -7.75 0.83 -3.54
N ASP A 74 -8.26 -0.18 -4.24
CA ASP A 74 -9.29 -1.10 -3.73
C ASP A 74 -8.84 -1.76 -2.42
N THR A 75 -7.62 -2.31 -2.41
CA THR A 75 -7.03 -2.86 -1.20
C THR A 75 -6.80 -1.79 -0.13
N HIS A 76 -6.42 -0.56 -0.50
CA HIS A 76 -6.26 0.51 0.49
C HIS A 76 -7.60 0.95 1.12
N LEU A 77 -8.69 0.93 0.34
CA LEU A 77 -10.05 1.18 0.84
C LEU A 77 -10.47 0.11 1.87
N ASP A 78 -10.19 -1.16 1.58
CA ASP A 78 -10.37 -2.26 2.56
C ASP A 78 -9.52 -2.07 3.83
N LEU A 79 -8.35 -1.45 3.70
CA LEU A 79 -7.48 -1.17 4.84
C LEU A 79 -8.04 -0.05 5.71
N ILE A 80 -8.49 1.07 5.14
CA ILE A 80 -9.03 2.19 5.91
C ILE A 80 -10.37 1.86 6.59
N GLU A 81 -11.15 0.94 6.02
CA GLU A 81 -12.41 0.47 6.62
C GLU A 81 -12.16 -0.47 7.81
N ALA A 82 -10.96 -1.05 7.93
CA ALA A 82 -10.59 -1.80 9.11
C ALA A 82 -10.48 -0.84 10.32
N GLU A 83 -11.50 -0.86 11.20
CA GLU A 83 -11.66 -0.05 12.43
C GLU A 83 -10.41 0.00 13.34
N GLU A 84 -9.45 -0.90 13.14
CA GLU A 84 -8.20 -1.01 13.90
C GLU A 84 -7.07 -0.07 13.42
N LEU A 85 -7.20 0.58 12.25
CA LEU A 85 -6.15 1.45 11.71
C LEU A 85 -6.17 2.91 12.18
N GLY A 86 -7.28 3.39 12.76
CA GLY A 86 -7.38 4.55 13.67
C GLY A 86 -6.63 5.86 13.32
N VAL A 87 -6.14 6.02 12.09
CA VAL A 87 -5.26 7.11 11.66
C VAL A 87 -5.79 7.58 10.32
N ASP A 88 -6.01 8.88 10.20
CA ASP A 88 -6.44 9.61 9.00
C ASP A 88 -5.47 9.42 7.81
N LEU A 89 -5.39 8.21 7.27
CA LEU A 89 -4.62 7.87 6.07
C LEU A 89 -5.27 8.48 4.82
N GLU A 90 -6.58 8.70 4.87
CA GLU A 90 -7.40 9.37 3.84
C GLU A 90 -6.82 10.73 3.42
N VAL A 91 -6.45 11.59 4.39
CA VAL A 91 -6.09 12.99 4.09
C VAL A 91 -4.70 13.12 3.48
N ASN A 92 -3.74 12.28 3.88
CA ASN A 92 -2.35 12.44 3.44
C ASN A 92 -2.01 11.69 2.14
N TRP A 93 -2.88 10.78 1.69
CA TRP A 93 -2.69 10.02 0.45
C TRP A 93 -3.02 10.82 -0.81
N PHE A 94 -4.12 11.58 -0.78
CA PHE A 94 -4.56 12.39 -1.92
C PHE A 94 -3.80 13.72 -2.05
N GLU A 95 -3.17 14.22 -0.98
CA GLU A 95 -2.36 15.45 -1.02
C GLU A 95 -1.03 15.30 -1.79
N GLY A 96 -0.60 14.06 -2.08
CA GLY A 96 0.62 13.76 -2.84
C GLY A 96 0.56 14.07 -4.34
N GLU A 97 -0.63 14.31 -4.90
CA GLU A 97 -0.86 14.65 -6.32
C GLU A 97 -1.13 16.16 -6.53
N GLY A 98 -0.66 17.00 -5.61
CA GLY A 98 -0.74 18.47 -5.71
C GLY A 98 0.44 19.12 -6.43
N SER A 99 0.89 18.60 -7.58
CA SER A 99 1.70 19.42 -8.49
C SER A 99 0.76 20.33 -9.27
N HIS A 100 0.83 21.63 -8.96
CA HIS A 100 0.21 22.75 -9.66
C HIS A 100 -0.29 22.44 -11.08
N CYS A 101 -1.61 22.56 -11.26
CA CYS A 101 -2.24 23.03 -12.49
C CYS A 101 -3.69 23.44 -12.19
N THR A 102 -3.91 24.42 -11.31
CA THR A 102 -5.14 25.20 -11.42
C THR A 102 -4.99 26.06 -12.66
N SER A 103 -5.54 25.56 -13.76
CA SER A 103 -5.62 26.28 -15.02
C SER A 103 -6.14 27.68 -14.78
N SER A 104 -5.43 28.65 -15.34
CA SER A 104 -5.88 30.01 -15.55
C SER A 104 -7.35 30.04 -15.93
N THR A 105 -8.20 30.63 -15.11
CA THR A 105 -9.48 31.18 -15.56
C THR A 105 -9.66 32.48 -14.81
N THR A 106 -9.13 33.53 -15.43
CA THR A 106 -9.68 34.87 -15.29
C THR A 106 -11.09 34.85 -15.91
N PRO A 107 -12.08 35.42 -15.22
CA PRO A 107 -13.08 36.18 -15.95
C PRO A 107 -13.24 37.58 -15.35
N ILE A 108 -12.95 38.54 -16.23
CA ILE A 108 -13.54 39.88 -16.46
C ILE A 108 -14.17 40.59 -15.26
#